data_AF-A0AAV2JM36-F1
#
_entry.id   AF-A0AAV2JM36-F1
#
_cell.length_a   1.000
_cell.length_b   1.000
_cell.length_c   1.000
_cell.angle_alpha   90.00
_cell.angle_beta   90.00
_cell.angle_gamma   90.00
#
_symmetry.space_group_name_H-M   'P 1'
#
loop_
_entity.id
_entity.type
_entity.pdbx_description
1 polymer ?
#
loop_
_entity_poly.entity_id
_entity_poly.type
_entity_poly.pdbx_seq_one_letter_code
_entity_poly.pdbx_strand_id
1 'polypeptide(L)'
;MVCGGGGGRRVWGGFGVGVGRRKYGHRAATRSPIEQAAADLIQTWARPGTGTLWYAIMCGIMAEYDTVQNKIKNGYIFKDHLDKAIELKPHDPLSYYLMGRWCYAVAQLSWLERKVAATLFGEPPSASVEDALRNFLKVEEIQPGYSKLNYVYLAKCYRDLGQQAKARRWCEKATSAPAQTREAEEAQKELDVLCPALGV
;
A
#
# COMPACT_ATOMS: atom_id res chain seq x y z
N MET A 1 28.59 -22.30 -47.26
CA MET A 1 27.26 -22.95 -47.18
C MET A 1 26.27 -21.94 -46.63
N VAL A 2 25.27 -21.58 -47.46
CA VAL A 2 24.09 -20.80 -47.08
C VAL A 2 22.97 -21.79 -46.71
N CYS A 3 22.00 -21.29 -45.92
CA CYS A 3 20.63 -21.76 -45.62
C CYS A 3 20.46 -21.99 -44.10
N GLY A 4 19.47 -21.44 -43.40
CA GLY A 4 18.30 -20.63 -43.75
C GLY A 4 17.19 -20.83 -42.69
N GLY A 5 16.41 -19.76 -42.40
CA GLY A 5 15.06 -19.76 -41.78
C GLY A 5 14.94 -20.25 -40.33
N GLY A 6 14.10 -19.73 -39.43
CA GLY A 6 13.02 -18.75 -39.51
C GLY A 6 12.06 -19.02 -38.34
N GLY A 7 11.60 -17.96 -37.65
CA GLY A 7 10.30 -17.89 -36.98
C GLY A 7 10.08 -18.61 -35.63
N GLY A 8 9.70 -17.85 -34.60
CA GLY A 8 8.99 -18.40 -33.43
C GLY A 8 9.01 -17.52 -32.19
N ARG A 9 8.08 -16.56 -32.07
CA ARG A 9 7.73 -15.90 -30.79
C ARG A 9 7.20 -16.93 -29.79
N ARG A 10 7.63 -16.86 -28.52
CA ARG A 10 6.77 -17.14 -27.35
C ARG A 10 7.24 -16.33 -26.13
N VAL A 11 6.27 -15.67 -25.52
CA VAL A 11 6.30 -14.84 -24.31
C VAL A 11 6.02 -15.73 -23.08
N TRP A 12 6.29 -15.18 -21.89
CA TRP A 12 6.04 -15.69 -20.51
C TRP A 12 7.14 -16.61 -19.98
N GLY A 13 7.67 -16.47 -18.76
CA GLY A 13 7.35 -15.62 -17.62
C GLY A 13 8.12 -16.19 -16.42
N GLY A 14 8.43 -15.37 -15.42
CA GLY A 14 9.01 -15.85 -14.16
C GLY A 14 10.12 -14.97 -13.60
N PHE A 15 9.76 -13.80 -13.05
CA PHE A 15 10.58 -13.22 -11.99
C PHE A 15 10.33 -14.05 -10.73
N GLY A 16 11.04 -15.17 -10.63
CA GLY A 16 11.21 -15.89 -9.38
C GLY A 16 12.09 -15.04 -8.47
N VAL A 17 11.48 -14.25 -7.58
CA VAL A 17 12.20 -13.66 -6.46
C VAL A 17 12.44 -14.80 -5.49
N GLY A 18 13.66 -15.35 -5.52
CA GLY A 18 14.11 -16.33 -4.55
C GLY A 18 14.04 -15.73 -3.15
N VAL A 19 13.05 -16.15 -2.37
CA VAL A 19 12.95 -15.84 -0.94
C VAL A 19 14.07 -16.62 -0.24
N GLY A 20 15.23 -15.99 -0.14
CA GLY A 20 16.32 -16.45 0.72
C GLY A 20 15.80 -16.49 2.16
N ARG A 21 15.57 -17.69 2.69
CA ARG A 21 15.27 -17.93 4.11
C ARG A 21 16.49 -17.49 4.95
N ARG A 22 16.57 -16.21 5.31
CA ARG A 22 17.44 -15.78 6.41
C ARG A 22 16.69 -15.98 7.72
N LYS A 23 17.18 -16.92 8.53
CA LYS A 23 16.74 -17.15 9.90
C LYS A 23 17.06 -15.90 10.73
N TYR A 24 16.08 -15.05 10.98
CA TYR A 24 16.19 -14.02 12.01
C TYR A 24 16.34 -14.71 13.37
N GLY A 25 17.42 -14.39 14.08
CA GLY A 25 17.72 -14.96 15.38
C GLY A 25 16.57 -14.69 16.36
N HIS A 26 15.95 -15.78 16.85
CA HIS A 26 14.93 -15.72 17.87
C HIS A 26 15.54 -15.28 19.22
N ARG A 27 15.44 -13.99 19.55
CA ARG A 27 14.94 -13.64 20.89
C ARG A 27 13.43 -13.47 20.73
N ALA A 28 12.66 -14.24 21.49
CA ALA A 28 11.21 -14.07 21.56
C ALA A 28 10.94 -12.66 22.11
N ALA A 29 10.70 -11.70 21.22
CA ALA A 29 10.20 -10.39 21.61
C ALA A 29 8.81 -10.61 22.18
N THR A 30 8.61 -10.27 23.45
CA THR A 30 7.29 -10.21 24.06
C THR A 30 6.43 -9.27 23.24
N ARG A 31 5.30 -9.79 22.73
CA ARG A 31 4.37 -8.99 21.96
C ARG A 31 3.87 -7.84 22.82
N SER A 32 3.79 -6.63 22.26
CA SER A 32 3.17 -5.51 22.96
C SER A 32 1.70 -5.84 23.30
N PRO A 33 1.07 -5.21 24.31
CA PRO A 33 -0.33 -5.44 24.64
C PRO A 33 -1.28 -5.32 23.44
N ILE A 34 -0.90 -4.52 22.44
CA ILE A 34 -1.70 -4.31 21.24
C ILE A 34 -1.39 -5.33 20.15
N GLU A 35 -0.12 -5.76 20.00
CA GLU A 35 0.21 -6.94 19.20
C GLU A 35 -0.48 -8.20 19.74
N GLN A 36 -0.68 -8.27 21.06
CA GLN A 36 -1.45 -9.30 21.75
C GLN A 36 -2.94 -9.16 21.44
N ALA A 37 -3.54 -7.99 21.63
CA ALA A 37 -4.95 -7.74 21.34
C ALA A 37 -5.29 -7.98 19.86
N ALA A 38 -4.41 -7.60 18.95
CA ALA A 38 -4.58 -7.85 17.52
C ALA A 38 -4.42 -9.34 17.18
N ALA A 39 -3.53 -10.08 17.85
CA ALA A 39 -3.43 -11.54 17.74
C ALA A 39 -4.66 -12.26 18.30
N ASP A 40 -5.23 -11.76 19.39
CA ASP A 40 -6.46 -12.28 19.99
C ASP A 40 -7.69 -11.99 19.12
N LEU A 41 -7.71 -10.83 18.45
CA LEU A 41 -8.71 -10.49 17.44
C LEU A 41 -8.61 -11.39 16.20
N ILE A 42 -7.40 -11.76 15.77
CA ILE A 42 -7.21 -12.76 14.70
C ILE A 42 -7.78 -14.12 15.11
N GLN A 43 -7.57 -14.54 16.37
CA GLN A 43 -8.08 -15.81 16.90
C GLN A 43 -9.60 -15.82 17.04
N THR A 44 -10.20 -14.70 17.46
CA THR A 44 -11.66 -14.58 17.71
C THR A 44 -12.49 -14.36 16.43
N TRP A 45 -11.92 -13.73 15.39
CA TRP A 45 -12.60 -13.49 14.10
C TRP A 45 -12.09 -14.41 12.98
N ALA A 46 -11.78 -15.67 13.33
CA ALA A 46 -11.25 -16.68 12.43
C ALA A 46 -12.28 -17.14 11.37
N ARG A 47 -12.57 -16.26 10.40
CA ARG A 47 -12.88 -16.66 9.03
C ARG A 47 -11.60 -16.59 8.19
N PRO A 48 -11.35 -17.53 7.26
CA PRO A 48 -10.16 -17.49 6.41
C PRO A 48 -10.06 -16.13 5.68
N GLY A 49 -8.96 -15.41 5.89
CA GLY A 49 -8.64 -14.16 5.20
C GLY A 49 -9.34 -12.87 5.68
N THR A 50 -10.06 -12.86 6.81
CA THR A 50 -10.52 -11.59 7.44
C THR A 50 -9.62 -11.14 8.59
N GLY A 51 -9.05 -12.07 9.36
CA GLY A 51 -8.18 -11.74 10.50
C GLY A 51 -6.92 -10.95 10.13
N THR A 52 -6.26 -11.31 9.01
CA THR A 52 -5.05 -10.61 8.53
C THR A 52 -5.35 -9.17 8.09
N LEU A 53 -6.54 -8.94 7.52
CA LEU A 53 -6.98 -7.62 7.06
C LEU A 53 -7.32 -6.69 8.23
N TRP A 54 -8.03 -7.20 9.23
CA TRP A 54 -8.28 -6.46 10.47
C TRP A 54 -7.00 -6.17 11.24
N TYR A 55 -6.04 -7.10 11.24
CA TYR A 55 -4.72 -6.86 11.82
C TYR A 55 -3.96 -5.74 11.09
N ALA A 56 -3.97 -5.73 9.75
CA ALA A 56 -3.43 -4.63 8.97
C ALA A 56 -4.12 -3.31 9.34
N ILE A 57 -5.45 -3.24 9.28
CA ILE A 57 -6.23 -2.05 9.66
C ILE A 57 -5.87 -1.56 11.07
N MET A 58 -5.73 -2.45 12.05
CA MET A 58 -5.34 -2.11 13.41
C MET A 58 -3.90 -1.58 13.49
N CYS A 59 -2.95 -2.15 12.75
CA CYS A 59 -1.59 -1.60 12.62
C CYS A 59 -1.58 -0.21 11.95
N GLY A 60 -2.47 0.03 10.98
CA GLY A 60 -2.65 1.34 10.35
C GLY A 60 -3.19 2.39 11.32
N ILE A 61 -4.21 2.04 12.11
CA ILE A 61 -4.77 2.89 13.18
C ILE A 61 -3.72 3.15 14.28
N MET A 62 -2.90 2.15 14.62
CA MET A 62 -1.83 2.31 15.61
C MET A 62 -0.71 3.25 15.14
N ALA A 63 -0.43 3.33 13.85
CA ALA A 63 0.62 4.20 13.32
C ALA A 63 0.30 5.69 13.54
N GLU A 64 -0.97 6.07 13.72
CA GLU A 64 -1.36 7.45 14.02
C GLU A 64 -0.92 7.92 15.42
N TYR A 65 -0.65 6.98 16.35
CA TYR A 65 -0.38 7.27 17.77
C TYR A 65 1.05 7.01 18.23
N ASP A 66 1.99 6.77 17.31
CA ASP A 66 3.28 6.20 17.66
C ASP A 66 4.51 7.02 17.21
N THR A 67 5.62 6.80 17.90
CA THR A 67 6.93 7.38 17.57
C THR A 67 7.36 6.98 16.15
N VAL A 68 8.23 7.78 15.51
CA VAL A 68 8.76 7.48 14.16
C VAL A 68 9.33 6.05 14.09
N GLN A 69 10.00 5.59 15.14
CA GLN A 69 10.58 4.25 15.20
C GLN A 69 9.51 3.16 15.14
N ASN A 70 8.43 3.30 15.91
CA ASN A 70 7.36 2.34 15.91
C ASN A 70 6.50 2.41 14.66
N LYS A 71 6.33 3.60 14.04
CA LYS A 71 5.73 3.73 12.70
C LYS A 71 6.47 2.88 11.67
N ILE A 72 7.80 2.93 11.69
CA ILE A 72 8.65 2.13 10.80
C ILE A 72 8.48 0.63 11.12
N LYS A 73 8.62 0.22 12.39
CA LYS A 73 8.45 -1.18 12.82
C LYS A 73 7.09 -1.74 12.40
N ASN A 74 6.01 -1.00 12.70
CA ASN A 74 4.64 -1.36 12.37
C ASN A 74 4.44 -1.39 10.86
N GLY A 75 5.14 -0.53 10.10
CA GLY A 75 5.14 -0.55 8.64
C GLY A 75 5.62 -1.87 8.04
N TYR A 76 6.67 -2.49 8.58
CA TYR A 76 7.13 -3.81 8.11
C TYR A 76 6.10 -4.91 8.39
N ILE A 77 5.59 -4.94 9.62
CA ILE A 77 4.59 -5.92 10.05
C ILE A 77 3.33 -5.77 9.18
N PHE A 78 2.87 -4.53 8.99
CA PHE A 78 1.71 -4.23 8.14
C PHE A 78 1.89 -4.76 6.72
N LYS A 79 3.07 -4.56 6.11
CA LYS A 79 3.38 -5.07 4.78
C LYS A 79 3.30 -6.60 4.71
N ASP A 80 3.94 -7.32 5.66
CA ASP A 80 3.93 -8.78 5.70
C ASP A 80 2.50 -9.35 5.81
N HIS A 81 1.64 -8.66 6.56
CA HIS A 81 0.23 -9.05 6.68
C HIS A 81 -0.55 -8.72 5.41
N LEU A 82 -0.30 -7.59 4.75
CA LEU A 82 -0.94 -7.29 3.47
C LEU A 82 -0.53 -8.26 2.37
N ASP A 83 0.75 -8.63 2.27
CA ASP A 83 1.21 -9.60 1.28
C ASP A 83 0.44 -10.93 1.44
N LYS A 84 0.29 -11.42 2.67
CA LYS A 84 -0.52 -12.61 2.97
C LYS A 84 -2.01 -12.41 2.67
N ALA A 85 -2.56 -11.23 2.93
CA ALA A 85 -3.96 -10.93 2.63
C ALA A 85 -4.22 -10.99 1.12
N ILE A 86 -3.31 -10.43 0.31
CA ILE A 86 -3.38 -10.47 -1.15
C ILE A 86 -3.20 -11.91 -1.66
N GLU A 87 -2.28 -12.69 -1.10
CA GLU A 87 -2.12 -14.12 -1.45
C GLU A 87 -3.41 -14.92 -1.19
N LEU A 88 -4.08 -14.65 -0.06
CA LEU A 88 -5.31 -15.35 0.31
C LEU A 88 -6.53 -14.87 -0.49
N LYS A 89 -6.60 -13.59 -0.82
CA LYS A 89 -7.72 -12.95 -1.53
C LYS A 89 -7.20 -11.99 -2.61
N PRO A 90 -6.73 -12.52 -3.75
CA PRO A 90 -6.10 -11.70 -4.79
C PRO A 90 -7.06 -10.77 -5.55
N HIS A 91 -8.36 -10.86 -5.29
CA HIS A 91 -9.40 -10.00 -5.86
C HIS A 91 -10.10 -9.14 -4.78
N ASP A 92 -9.48 -8.96 -3.61
CA ASP A 92 -9.99 -8.04 -2.58
C ASP A 92 -9.46 -6.62 -2.83
N PRO A 93 -10.31 -5.65 -3.21
CA PRO A 93 -9.86 -4.29 -3.50
C PRO A 93 -9.32 -3.58 -2.25
N LEU A 94 -9.79 -3.94 -1.05
CA LEU A 94 -9.30 -3.32 0.19
C LEU A 94 -7.83 -3.64 0.45
N SER A 95 -7.40 -4.88 0.19
CA SER A 95 -6.01 -5.29 0.34
C SER A 95 -5.05 -4.48 -0.55
N TYR A 96 -5.40 -4.27 -1.83
CA TYR A 96 -4.60 -3.42 -2.73
C TYR A 96 -4.68 -1.94 -2.36
N TYR A 97 -5.83 -1.45 -1.91
CA TYR A 97 -5.98 -0.08 -1.45
C TYR A 97 -5.05 0.22 -0.27
N LEU A 98 -5.03 -0.67 0.74
CA LEU A 98 -4.13 -0.55 1.89
C LEU A 98 -2.65 -0.68 1.49
N MET A 99 -2.32 -1.57 0.56
CA MET A 99 -0.96 -1.68 0.01
C MET A 99 -0.54 -0.39 -0.70
N GLY A 100 -1.43 0.21 -1.51
CA GLY A 100 -1.19 1.49 -2.16
C GLY A 100 -0.90 2.61 -1.16
N ARG A 101 -1.69 2.70 -0.06
CA ARG A 101 -1.44 3.67 1.01
C ARG A 101 -0.10 3.47 1.69
N TRP A 102 0.29 2.21 1.95
CA TRP A 102 1.60 1.89 2.52
C TRP A 102 2.74 2.29 1.59
N CYS A 103 2.67 1.92 0.30
CA CYS A 103 3.68 2.31 -0.68
C CYS A 103 3.81 3.84 -0.77
N TYR A 104 2.69 4.55 -0.80
CA TYR A 104 2.69 6.01 -0.86
C TYR A 104 3.34 6.60 0.39
N ALA A 105 2.95 6.17 1.58
CA ALA A 105 3.54 6.65 2.84
C ALA A 105 5.05 6.40 2.91
N VAL A 106 5.52 5.22 2.50
CA VAL A 106 6.94 4.87 2.46
C VAL A 106 7.71 5.72 1.45
N ALA A 107 7.13 5.98 0.28
CA ALA A 107 7.74 6.85 -0.73
C ALA A 107 7.89 8.30 -0.24
N GLN A 108 6.97 8.77 0.60
CA GLN A 108 6.98 10.13 1.17
C GLN A 108 7.90 10.28 2.40
N LEU A 109 8.51 9.20 2.92
CA LEU A 109 9.44 9.31 4.04
C LEU A 109 10.58 10.29 3.70
N SER A 110 10.99 11.10 4.65
CA SER A 110 12.14 11.99 4.52
C SER A 110 13.46 11.20 4.53
N TRP A 111 14.55 11.85 4.07
CA TRP A 111 15.90 11.26 4.16
C TRP A 111 16.30 10.92 5.60
N LEU A 112 15.88 11.74 6.58
CA LEU A 112 16.15 11.52 7.99
C LEU A 112 15.40 10.29 8.52
N GLU A 113 14.12 10.14 8.18
CA GLU A 113 13.32 8.97 8.56
C GLU A 113 13.86 7.68 7.93
N ARG A 114 14.30 7.74 6.66
CA ARG A 114 14.98 6.62 5.99
C ARG A 114 16.27 6.22 6.70
N LYS A 115 17.05 7.19 7.18
CA LYS A 115 18.30 6.93 7.91
C LYS A 115 18.06 6.32 9.29
N VAL A 116 17.03 6.79 10.01
CA VAL A 116 16.60 6.20 11.29
C VAL A 116 16.12 4.76 11.08
N ALA A 117 15.30 4.54 10.05
CA ALA A 117 14.84 3.21 9.66
C ALA A 117 16.02 2.27 9.37
N ALA A 118 17.00 2.74 8.59
CA ALA A 118 18.17 1.96 8.26
C ALA A 118 19.03 1.58 9.48
N THR A 119 19.20 2.54 10.40
CA THR A 119 20.04 2.36 11.59
C THR A 119 19.42 1.36 12.58
N LEU A 120 18.09 1.33 12.69
CA LEU A 120 17.38 0.50 13.66
C LEU A 120 16.98 -0.88 13.10
N PHE A 121 16.66 -0.95 11.81
CA PHE A 121 16.05 -2.13 11.20
C PHE A 121 16.84 -2.70 10.01
N GLY A 122 17.97 -2.09 9.63
CA GLY A 122 18.83 -2.56 8.53
C GLY A 122 18.51 -1.90 7.20
N GLU A 123 17.92 -2.62 6.24
CA GLU A 123 17.45 -1.99 5.00
C GLU A 123 16.04 -1.42 5.22
N PRO A 124 15.84 -0.09 5.12
CA PRO A 124 14.53 0.53 5.30
C PRO A 124 13.53 -0.03 4.28
N PRO A 125 12.22 -0.10 4.59
CA PRO A 125 11.26 -0.51 3.59
C PRO A 125 11.33 0.51 2.45
N SER A 126 11.50 0.03 1.23
CA SER A 126 11.52 0.87 0.04
C SER A 126 10.27 0.62 -0.79
N ALA A 127 9.56 1.69 -1.11
CA ALA A 127 8.48 1.69 -2.08
C ALA A 127 8.53 3.02 -2.84
N SER A 128 8.05 3.01 -4.08
CA SER A 128 7.98 4.19 -4.93
C SER A 128 6.54 4.68 -5.11
N VAL A 129 6.39 5.89 -5.65
CA VAL A 129 5.06 6.42 -6.02
C VAL A 129 4.43 5.57 -7.13
N GLU A 130 5.23 4.96 -8.02
CA GLU A 130 4.76 4.02 -9.03
C GLU A 130 4.22 2.72 -8.42
N ASP A 131 4.80 2.23 -7.32
CA ASP A 131 4.25 1.07 -6.58
C ASP A 131 2.86 1.40 -6.03
N ALA A 132 2.72 2.59 -5.43
CA ALA A 132 1.43 3.07 -4.93
C ALA A 132 0.41 3.19 -6.05
N LEU A 133 0.79 3.85 -7.15
CA LEU A 133 -0.07 4.04 -8.32
C LEU A 133 -0.56 2.71 -8.89
N ARG A 134 0.31 1.71 -9.03
CA ARG A 134 -0.06 0.37 -9.53
C ARG A 134 -1.11 -0.29 -8.66
N ASN A 135 -0.96 -0.21 -7.35
CA ASN A 135 -1.92 -0.77 -6.40
C ASN A 135 -3.27 -0.06 -6.47
N PHE A 136 -3.30 1.28 -6.47
CA PHE A 136 -4.56 2.03 -6.58
C PHE A 136 -5.27 1.85 -7.92
N LEU A 137 -4.54 1.65 -9.02
CA LEU A 137 -5.13 1.27 -10.30
C LEU A 137 -5.70 -0.16 -10.27
N LYS A 138 -5.05 -1.08 -9.55
CA LYS A 138 -5.56 -2.45 -9.37
C LYS A 138 -6.89 -2.46 -8.60
N VAL A 139 -7.06 -1.55 -7.64
CA VAL A 139 -8.34 -1.35 -6.94
C VAL A 139 -9.45 -1.02 -7.94
N GLU A 140 -9.22 -0.06 -8.84
CA GLU A 140 -10.21 0.32 -9.87
C GLU A 140 -10.45 -0.76 -10.93
N GLU A 141 -9.45 -1.60 -11.20
CA GLU A 141 -9.60 -2.78 -12.07
C GLU A 141 -10.52 -3.83 -11.44
N ILE A 142 -10.39 -4.06 -10.13
CA ILE A 142 -11.18 -5.05 -9.38
C ILE A 142 -12.60 -4.53 -9.11
N GLN A 143 -12.70 -3.28 -8.65
CA GLN A 143 -13.96 -2.65 -8.30
C GLN A 143 -13.95 -1.18 -8.77
N PRO A 144 -14.46 -0.88 -9.96
CA PRO A 144 -14.57 0.49 -10.45
C PRO A 144 -15.40 1.36 -9.52
N GLY A 145 -14.92 2.57 -9.19
CA GLY A 145 -15.60 3.45 -8.26
C GLY A 145 -15.53 2.99 -6.81
N TYR A 146 -14.50 2.22 -6.45
CA TYR A 146 -14.31 1.66 -5.12
C TYR A 146 -14.44 2.70 -4.00
N SER A 147 -13.66 3.79 -4.08
CA SER A 147 -13.77 4.87 -3.10
C SER A 147 -13.32 6.22 -3.64
N LYS A 148 -13.94 7.28 -3.13
CA LYS A 148 -13.55 8.67 -3.42
C LYS A 148 -12.09 8.93 -3.04
N LEU A 149 -11.65 8.37 -1.91
CA LEU A 149 -10.28 8.54 -1.41
C LEU A 149 -9.25 7.80 -2.30
N ASN A 150 -9.61 6.68 -2.92
CA ASN A 150 -8.77 6.03 -3.92
C ASN A 150 -8.47 6.97 -5.11
N TYR A 151 -9.47 7.70 -5.59
CA TYR A 151 -9.28 8.71 -6.65
C TYR A 151 -8.35 9.85 -6.21
N VAL A 152 -8.46 10.31 -4.97
CA VAL A 152 -7.53 11.31 -4.40
C VAL A 152 -6.09 10.79 -4.44
N TYR A 153 -5.86 9.56 -3.99
CA TYR A 153 -4.51 8.98 -4.03
C TYR A 153 -3.99 8.76 -5.45
N LEU A 154 -4.84 8.37 -6.40
CA LEU A 154 -4.48 8.32 -7.82
C LEU A 154 -4.04 9.71 -8.33
N ALA A 155 -4.79 10.76 -7.99
CA ALA A 155 -4.45 12.13 -8.36
C ALA A 155 -3.11 12.57 -7.73
N LYS A 156 -2.88 12.29 -6.44
CA LYS A 156 -1.61 12.55 -5.74
C LYS A 156 -0.44 11.83 -6.40
N CYS A 157 -0.58 10.54 -6.71
CA CYS A 157 0.47 9.76 -7.38
C CYS A 157 0.81 10.35 -8.76
N TYR A 158 -0.19 10.65 -9.58
CA TYR A 158 0.06 11.24 -10.90
C TYR A 158 0.71 12.63 -10.81
N ARG A 159 0.33 13.46 -9.82
CA ARG A 159 0.96 14.75 -9.56
C ARG A 159 2.44 14.58 -9.21
N ASP A 160 2.74 13.69 -8.27
CA ASP A 160 4.09 13.44 -7.78
C ASP A 160 5.00 12.84 -8.87
N LEU A 161 4.42 12.14 -9.86
CA LEU A 161 5.08 11.66 -11.08
C LEU A 161 5.15 12.72 -12.20
N GLY A 162 4.74 13.96 -11.96
CA GLY A 162 4.74 15.05 -12.94
C GLY A 162 3.67 14.94 -14.04
N GLN A 163 2.74 13.99 -13.96
CA GLN A 163 1.70 13.73 -14.96
C GLN A 163 0.44 14.58 -14.68
N GLN A 164 0.59 15.90 -14.78
CA GLN A 164 -0.43 16.90 -14.37
C GLN A 164 -1.80 16.69 -15.01
N ALA A 165 -1.86 16.39 -16.31
CA ALA A 165 -3.13 16.18 -17.01
C ALA A 165 -3.91 14.98 -16.46
N LYS A 166 -3.22 13.90 -16.05
CA LYS A 166 -3.87 12.74 -15.43
C LYS A 166 -4.26 13.06 -13.98
N ALA A 167 -3.42 13.78 -13.26
CA ALA A 167 -3.72 14.21 -11.89
C ALA A 167 -5.02 15.02 -11.84
N ARG A 168 -5.19 16.01 -12.73
CA ARG A 168 -6.44 16.80 -12.85
C ARG A 168 -7.67 15.92 -13.07
N ARG A 169 -7.60 15.02 -14.07
CA ARG A 169 -8.71 14.10 -14.38
C ARG A 169 -9.13 13.25 -13.19
N TRP A 170 -8.18 12.79 -12.37
CA TRP A 170 -8.50 12.03 -11.15
C TRP A 170 -9.00 12.93 -10.02
N CYS A 171 -8.53 14.19 -9.90
CA CYS A 171 -9.10 15.19 -8.96
C CYS A 171 -10.58 15.45 -9.29
N GLU A 172 -10.90 15.71 -10.56
CA GLU A 172 -12.26 15.94 -11.03
C GLU A 172 -13.17 14.74 -10.73
N LYS A 173 -12.71 13.51 -11.04
CA LYS A 173 -13.44 12.28 -10.69
C LYS A 173 -13.69 12.15 -9.19
N ALA A 174 -12.70 12.49 -8.35
CA ALA A 174 -12.84 12.46 -6.91
C ALA A 174 -13.87 13.49 -6.43
N THR A 175 -13.86 14.71 -6.98
CA THR A 175 -14.82 15.77 -6.64
C THR A 175 -16.25 15.39 -7.02
N SER A 176 -16.44 14.76 -8.19
CA SER A 176 -17.76 14.30 -8.64
C SER A 176 -18.26 13.02 -7.95
N ALA A 177 -17.41 12.31 -7.21
CA ALA A 177 -17.81 11.07 -6.54
C ALA A 177 -18.69 11.37 -5.30
N PRO A 178 -19.78 10.60 -5.07
CA PRO A 178 -20.66 10.80 -3.94
C PRO A 178 -19.95 10.53 -2.59
N ALA A 179 -20.18 11.39 -1.61
CA ALA A 179 -19.68 11.24 -0.25
C ALA A 179 -20.60 10.28 0.54
N GLN A 180 -20.14 9.06 0.83
CA GLN A 180 -20.97 8.06 1.53
C GLN A 180 -20.49 7.71 2.95
N THR A 181 -19.29 8.13 3.38
CA THR A 181 -18.69 7.68 4.66
C THR A 181 -17.73 8.71 5.27
N ARG A 182 -17.18 8.42 6.47
CA ARG A 182 -16.11 9.20 7.13
C ARG A 182 -14.87 9.41 6.24
N GLU A 183 -14.59 8.48 5.32
CA GLU A 183 -13.53 8.63 4.31
C GLU A 183 -13.80 9.79 3.34
N ALA A 184 -15.07 10.20 3.18
CA ALA A 184 -15.41 11.33 2.34
C ALA A 184 -14.95 12.68 2.93
N GLU A 185 -14.87 12.81 4.26
CA GLU A 185 -14.34 14.01 4.91
C GLU A 185 -12.82 14.11 4.74
N GLU A 186 -12.09 13.01 4.92
CA GLU A 186 -10.64 12.96 4.64
C GLU A 186 -10.36 13.26 3.16
N ALA A 187 -11.13 12.64 2.27
CA ALA A 187 -11.01 12.91 0.84
C ALA A 187 -11.30 14.36 0.50
N GLN A 188 -12.30 14.99 1.14
CA GLN A 188 -12.62 16.38 0.89
C GLN A 188 -11.50 17.32 1.33
N LYS A 189 -10.94 17.12 2.53
CA LYS A 189 -9.79 17.89 3.03
C LYS A 189 -8.59 17.83 2.09
N GLU A 190 -8.29 16.63 1.57
CA GLU A 190 -7.21 16.44 0.61
C GLU A 190 -7.50 17.12 -0.74
N LEU A 191 -8.75 17.07 -1.21
CA LEU A 191 -9.16 17.74 -2.45
C LEU A 191 -9.09 19.25 -2.36
N ASP A 192 -9.45 19.83 -1.21
CA ASP A 192 -9.39 21.27 -0.97
C ASP A 192 -7.96 21.82 -1.08
N VAL A 193 -6.94 20.97 -0.84
CA VAL A 193 -5.53 21.30 -1.04
C VAL A 193 -5.07 20.96 -2.46
N LEU A 194 -5.48 19.79 -2.97
CA LEU A 194 -4.97 19.23 -4.22
C LEU A 194 -5.53 19.91 -5.46
N CYS A 195 -6.84 20.14 -5.54
CA CYS A 195 -7.46 20.67 -6.75
C CYS A 195 -6.99 22.11 -7.07
N PRO A 196 -6.88 23.05 -6.11
CA PRO A 196 -6.30 24.37 -6.39
C PRO A 196 -4.85 24.30 -6.89
N ALA A 197 -4.02 23.42 -6.31
CA ALA A 197 -2.65 23.20 -6.75
C ALA A 197 -2.57 22.63 -8.18
N LEU A 198 -3.62 21.93 -8.61
CA LEU A 198 -3.76 21.39 -9.95
C LEU A 198 -4.49 22.35 -10.90
N GLY A 199 -5.05 23.47 -10.44
CA GLY A 199 -5.84 24.38 -11.27
C GLY A 199 -7.18 23.79 -11.71
N VAL A 200 -7.81 23.01 -10.82
CA VAL A 200 -9.18 22.48 -10.86
C VAL A 200 -9.97 23.18 -9.77
#